data_AF-A0A957WFR6-F1
#
_entry.id   AF-A0A957WFR6-F1
#
_cell.length_a   1.000
_cell.length_b   1.000
_cell.length_c   1.000
_cell.angle_alpha   90.00
_cell.angle_beta   90.00
_cell.angle_gamma   90.00
#
_symmetry.space_group_name_H-M   'P 1'
#
loop_
_entity.id
_entity.type
_entity.pdbx_description
1 polymer ?
#
loop_
_entity_poly.entity_id
_entity_poly.type
_entity_poly.pdbx_seq_one_letter_code
_entity_poly.pdbx_strand_id
1 'polypeptide(L)'
;MRRIIREVAFQLVRHDLARFLQDHEDDMIQIFHEEIQKIDDEIDEEATFIDIKMVPLGEVVLKAALRAIRRFLVEKAPDSLDD
;
A
#
# COMPACT_ATOMS: atom_id res chain seq x y z
N MET A 1 1.98 9.92 -32.21
CA MET A 1 0.60 10.17 -31.70
C MET A 1 0.10 9.08 -30.73
N ARG A 2 0.07 7.78 -31.10
CA ARG A 2 -0.38 6.69 -30.19
C ARG A 2 0.40 6.57 -28.86
N ARG A 3 1.71 6.85 -28.86
CA ARG A 3 2.58 6.79 -27.66
C ARG A 3 2.22 7.86 -26.62
N ILE A 4 2.00 9.10 -27.08
CA ILE A 4 1.62 10.25 -26.23
C ILE A 4 0.25 10.00 -25.59
N ILE A 5 -0.73 9.50 -26.36
CA ILE A 5 -2.06 9.16 -25.83
C ILE A 5 -1.97 8.09 -24.74
N ARG A 6 -1.10 7.08 -24.93
CA ARG A 6 -0.88 6.03 -23.93
C ARG A 6 -0.24 6.59 -22.66
N GLU A 7 0.78 7.43 -22.78
CA GLU A 7 1.46 8.04 -21.64
C GLU A 7 0.53 8.93 -20.81
N VAL A 8 -0.32 9.73 -21.46
CA VAL A 8 -1.33 10.57 -20.79
C VAL A 8 -2.40 9.72 -20.10
N ALA A 9 -2.89 8.68 -20.77
CA ALA A 9 -3.86 7.77 -20.16
C ALA A 9 -3.28 7.05 -18.93
N PHE A 10 -2.01 6.62 -19.00
CA PHE A 10 -1.33 6.01 -17.87
C PHE A 10 -1.15 6.96 -16.69
N GLN A 11 -0.83 8.23 -16.94
CA GLN A 11 -0.71 9.24 -15.88
C GLN A 11 -2.05 9.51 -15.17
N LEU A 12 -3.14 9.61 -15.94
CA LEU A 12 -4.48 9.78 -15.37
C LEU A 12 -4.88 8.58 -14.50
N VAL A 13 -4.70 7.37 -15.01
CA VAL A 13 -5.02 6.14 -14.26
C VAL A 13 -4.21 6.02 -12.96
N ARG A 14 -2.93 6.41 -12.97
CA ARG A 14 -2.11 6.40 -11.75
C ARG A 14 -2.61 7.39 -10.71
N HIS A 15 -3.02 8.58 -11.15
CA HIS A 15 -3.52 9.61 -10.24
C HIS A 15 -4.89 9.22 -9.66
N ASP A 16 -5.76 8.64 -10.48
CA ASP A 16 -7.06 8.12 -10.02
C ASP A 16 -6.89 6.96 -9.05
N LEU A 17 -5.96 6.05 -9.31
CA LEU A 17 -5.62 4.97 -8.38
C LEU A 17 -5.04 5.50 -7.07
N ALA A 18 -4.16 6.50 -7.12
CA ALA A 18 -3.60 7.11 -5.92
C ALA A 18 -4.69 7.76 -5.04
N ARG A 19 -5.68 8.42 -5.68
CA ARG A 19 -6.83 8.99 -5.00
C ARG A 19 -7.73 7.89 -4.42
N PHE A 20 -8.03 6.84 -5.18
CA PHE A 20 -8.79 5.69 -4.70
C PHE A 20 -8.16 5.07 -3.43
N LEU A 21 -6.83 4.84 -3.45
CA LEU A 21 -6.11 4.31 -2.29
C LEU A 21 -6.13 5.24 -1.08
N GLN A 22 -6.22 6.56 -1.30
CA GLN A 22 -6.36 7.53 -0.22
C GLN A 22 -7.78 7.55 0.35
N ASP A 23 -8.79 7.52 -0.51
CA ASP A 23 -10.20 7.60 -0.10
C ASP A 23 -10.65 6.33 0.65
N HIS A 24 -10.00 5.19 0.39
CA HIS A 24 -10.27 3.90 1.02
C HIS A 24 -9.21 3.45 2.05
N GLU A 25 -8.33 4.35 2.51
CA GLU A 25 -7.26 3.98 3.46
C GLU A 25 -7.82 3.37 4.75
N ASP A 26 -8.88 3.95 5.32
CA ASP A 26 -9.50 3.47 6.56
C ASP A 26 -10.17 2.10 6.39
N ASP A 27 -10.88 1.89 5.27
CA ASP A 27 -11.49 0.60 4.94
C ASP A 27 -10.41 -0.49 4.80
N MET A 28 -9.29 -0.15 4.14
CA MET A 28 -8.16 -1.05 3.97
C MET A 28 -7.49 -1.39 5.30
N ILE A 29 -7.36 -0.41 6.21
CA ILE A 29 -6.83 -0.65 7.55
C ILE A 29 -7.73 -1.62 8.31
N GLN A 30 -9.05 -1.42 8.25
CA GLN A 30 -9.99 -2.30 8.93
C GLN A 30 -9.87 -3.75 8.42
N ILE A 31 -9.91 -3.94 7.10
CA ILE A 31 -9.76 -5.28 6.49
C ILE A 31 -8.41 -5.90 6.89
N PHE A 32 -7.35 -5.12 6.89
CA PHE A 32 -6.02 -5.62 7.25
C PHE A 32 -5.93 -6.02 8.72
N HIS A 33 -6.57 -5.28 9.64
CA HIS A 33 -6.66 -5.69 11.04
C HIS A 33 -7.38 -7.02 11.22
N GLU A 34 -8.49 -7.22 10.49
CA GLU A 34 -9.23 -8.48 10.53
C GLU A 34 -8.36 -9.66 10.05
N GLU A 35 -7.60 -9.48 8.98
CA GLU A 35 -6.71 -10.53 8.46
C GLU A 35 -5.52 -10.81 9.37
N ILE A 36 -4.90 -9.77 9.94
CA ILE A 36 -3.79 -9.93 10.89
C ILE A 36 -4.26 -10.60 12.17
N GLN A 37 -5.47 -10.29 12.67
CA GLN A 37 -6.01 -10.94 13.84
C GLN A 37 -6.21 -12.45 13.61
N LYS A 38 -6.71 -12.85 12.43
CA LYS A 38 -6.85 -14.28 12.09
C LYS A 38 -5.50 -14.99 12.08
N ILE A 39 -4.46 -14.33 11.54
CA ILE A 39 -3.10 -14.87 11.53
C ILE A 39 -2.56 -15.00 12.96
N ASP A 40 -2.79 -14.01 13.81
CA ASP A 40 -2.43 -14.03 15.23
C ASP A 40 -3.13 -15.19 15.96
N ASP A 41 -4.43 -15.36 15.73
CA ASP A 41 -5.25 -16.44 16.30
C ASP A 41 -4.81 -17.85 15.83
N GLU A 42 -4.21 -17.95 14.64
CA GLU A 42 -3.71 -19.21 14.06
C GLU A 42 -2.27 -19.55 14.50
N ILE A 43 -1.52 -18.60 15.05
CA ILE A 43 -0.16 -18.83 15.53
C ILE A 43 -0.21 -19.42 16.93
N ASP A 44 0.26 -20.67 17.06
CA ASP A 44 0.33 -21.38 18.34
C ASP A 44 1.19 -20.60 19.34
N GLU A 45 0.59 -20.14 20.45
CA GLU A 45 1.21 -19.27 21.46
C GLU A 45 2.51 -19.87 22.05
N GLU A 46 2.66 -21.20 22.03
CA GLU A 46 3.87 -21.89 22.52
C GLU A 46 5.10 -21.79 21.58
N ALA A 47 4.92 -21.47 20.29
CA ALA A 47 6.00 -21.49 19.31
C ALA A 47 6.65 -20.11 19.06
N THR A 48 6.01 -19.01 19.48
CA THR A 48 6.45 -17.65 19.13
C THR A 48 6.60 -16.79 20.38
N PHE A 49 7.81 -16.74 20.92
CA PHE A 49 8.21 -16.03 22.16
C PHE A 49 8.16 -14.49 22.07
N ILE A 50 7.37 -13.93 21.15
CA ILE A 50 7.33 -12.50 20.87
C ILE A 50 5.91 -11.98 21.13
N ASP A 51 5.73 -11.30 22.27
CA ASP A 51 4.56 -10.49 22.63
C ASP A 51 4.46 -9.21 21.76
N ILE A 52 4.54 -9.36 20.43
CA ILE A 52 4.29 -8.28 19.49
C ILE A 52 2.77 -8.18 19.34
N LYS A 53 2.23 -6.98 19.58
CA LYS A 53 0.86 -6.66 19.20
C LYS A 53 0.77 -6.61 17.67
N MET A 54 0.38 -7.72 17.06
CA MET A 54 0.39 -7.91 15.60
C MET A 54 -0.50 -6.89 14.88
N VAL A 55 -1.66 -6.56 15.44
CA VAL A 55 -2.60 -5.60 14.86
C VAL A 55 -2.00 -4.18 14.78
N PRO A 56 -1.53 -3.53 15.87
CA PRO A 56 -0.85 -2.24 15.80
C PRO A 56 0.40 -2.21 14.90
N LEU A 57 1.21 -3.28 14.91
CA LEU A 57 2.37 -3.36 14.04
C LEU A 57 1.93 -3.40 12.56
N GLY A 58 0.92 -4.21 12.29
CA GLY A 58 0.31 -4.33 10.98
C GLY A 58 -0.21 -3.01 10.44
N GLU A 59 -0.90 -2.23 11.26
CA GLU A 59 -1.41 -0.91 10.90
C GLU A 59 -0.29 0.02 10.41
N VAL A 60 0.81 0.07 11.16
CA VAL A 60 1.97 0.93 10.84
C VAL A 60 2.60 0.50 9.52
N VAL A 61 2.76 -0.82 9.31
CA VAL A 61 3.31 -1.38 8.07
C VAL A 61 2.42 -1.07 6.88
N LEU A 62 1.10 -1.27 7.00
CA LEU A 62 0.16 -0.98 5.93
C LEU A 62 0.15 0.50 5.57
N LYS A 63 0.08 1.40 6.58
CA LYS A 63 0.14 2.85 6.35
C LYS A 63 1.41 3.27 5.63
N ALA A 64 2.56 2.70 6.02
CA ALA A 64 3.83 2.96 5.34
C ALA A 64 3.82 2.46 3.89
N ALA A 65 3.27 1.27 3.63
CA ALA A 65 3.12 0.72 2.30
C ALA A 65 2.19 1.56 1.41
N LEU A 66 1.00 1.94 1.91
CA LEU A 66 0.06 2.80 1.18
C LEU A 66 0.66 4.16 0.87
N ARG A 67 1.43 4.72 1.80
CA ARG A 67 2.17 5.96 1.56
C ARG A 67 3.21 5.77 0.45
N ALA A 68 3.98 4.69 0.47
CA ALA A 68 4.97 4.40 -0.56
C ALA A 68 4.34 4.18 -1.95
N ILE A 69 3.23 3.44 -2.02
CA ILE A 69 2.50 3.18 -3.26
C ILE A 69 1.92 4.48 -3.84
N ARG A 70 1.27 5.31 -3.02
CA ARG A 70 0.77 6.61 -3.48
C ARG A 70 1.88 7.50 -4.01
N ARG A 71 3.02 7.55 -3.31
CA ARG A 71 4.21 8.27 -3.80
C ARG A 71 4.68 7.72 -5.13
N PHE A 72 4.79 6.40 -5.29
CA PHE A 72 5.16 5.78 -6.56
C PHE A 72 4.19 6.09 -7.71
N LEU A 73 2.89 6.21 -7.43
CA LEU A 73 1.88 6.50 -8.44
C LEU A 73 1.90 7.97 -8.88
N VAL A 74 2.22 8.90 -7.97
CA VAL A 74 2.14 10.34 -8.20
C VAL A 74 3.49 10.97 -8.54
N GLU A 75 4.58 10.52 -7.92
CA GLU A 75 5.93 10.97 -8.24
C GLU A 75 6.31 10.41 -9.62
N LYS A 76 6.67 11.30 -10.55
CA LYS A 76 7.37 10.87 -11.77
C LYS A 76 8.59 10.07 -11.31
N ALA A 77 8.77 8.86 -11.85
CA ALA A 77 10.05 8.16 -11.73
C ALA A 77 11.16 9.18 -12.05
N PRO A 78 12.24 9.25 -11.25
CA PRO A 78 13.33 10.14 -11.58
C PRO A 78 13.68 9.85 -13.02
N ASP A 79 13.62 10.88 -13.87
CA ASP A 79 14.04 10.77 -15.25
C ASP A 79 15.41 10.08 -15.18
N SER A 80 15.51 8.88 -15.77
CA SER A 80 16.81 8.29 -16.04
C SER A 80 17.47 9.24 -17.03
N LEU A 81 18.11 10.27 -16.48
CA LEU A 81 19.17 11.02 -17.10
C LEU A 81 20.28 10.01 -17.29
N ASP A 82 20.34 9.44 -18.49
CA ASP A 82 21.50 9.63 -19.34
C ASP A 82 21.06 9.39 -20.78
N ASP A 83 21.22 10.44 -21.58
CA ASP A 83 21.27 10.42 -23.05
C ASP A 83 22.44 9.56 -23.57
#